data_AF-A0A315XGX0-F1
#
_entry.id   AF-A0A315XGX0-F1
#
_cell.length_a   1.000
_cell.length_b   1.000
_cell.length_c   1.000
_cell.angle_alpha   90.00
_cell.angle_beta   90.00
_cell.angle_gamma   90.00
#
_symmetry.space_group_name_H-M   'P 1'
#
loop_
_entity.id
_entity.type
_entity.pdbx_description
1 polymer ?
#
loop_
_entity_poly.entity_id
_entity_poly.type
_entity_poly.pdbx_seq_one_letter_code
_entity_poly.pdbx_strand_id
1 'polypeptide(L)'
;MQQTILKNVDYGIDIKELQKLPPDKRTIYDRSIVLKLIQKNSTGITVPQITKMAGLSHQTVKKHADFLVAIREVYKQNMGIVDIYYPNGRIEHPLSQDTLQIGNKFYSFYYLNNPLGDFIHIQEKQKDEFNTFTATGGLVIEKRAIYEFLEQLRMFIEHNQEKEKTKEDLND
;
A
#
# COMPACT_ATOMS: atom_id res chain seq x y z
N MET A 1 -39.00 3.35 -3.92
CA MET A 1 -38.40 2.53 -5.00
C MET A 1 -36.88 2.61 -4.87
N GLN A 2 -36.29 1.74 -4.05
CA GLN A 2 -34.83 1.62 -3.91
C GLN A 2 -34.50 0.13 -3.91
N GLN A 3 -34.18 -0.40 -5.09
CA GLN A 3 -33.60 -1.73 -5.25
C GLN A 3 -32.50 -1.63 -6.29
N THR A 4 -31.39 -2.33 -6.03
CA THR A 4 -30.24 -2.57 -6.92
C THR A 4 -29.25 -1.38 -6.91
N ILE A 5 -28.02 -1.52 -6.40
CA ILE A 5 -26.89 -2.24 -7.01
C ILE A 5 -25.95 -2.74 -5.90
N LEU A 6 -26.05 -4.02 -5.54
CA LEU A 6 -25.02 -4.75 -4.78
C LEU A 6 -24.65 -6.06 -5.49
N LYS A 7 -24.98 -6.18 -6.78
CA LYS A 7 -24.94 -7.48 -7.47
C LYS A 7 -23.61 -7.87 -8.11
N ASN A 8 -22.63 -6.98 -8.26
CA ASN A 8 -21.48 -7.27 -9.13
C ASN A 8 -20.11 -7.03 -8.51
N VAL A 9 -19.95 -7.26 -7.22
CA VAL A 9 -18.60 -7.50 -6.70
C VAL A 9 -18.65 -8.73 -5.82
N ASP A 10 -18.19 -9.83 -6.39
CA ASP A 10 -18.07 -11.12 -5.72
C ASP A 10 -17.04 -11.01 -4.59
N TYR A 11 -17.52 -10.71 -3.39
CA TYR A 11 -16.69 -10.57 -2.18
C TYR A 11 -16.69 -11.83 -1.31
N GLY A 12 -17.36 -12.90 -1.73
CA GLY A 12 -17.34 -14.21 -1.05
C GLY A 12 -17.89 -14.24 0.38
N ILE A 13 -18.43 -13.14 0.91
CA ILE A 13 -18.99 -13.06 2.28
C ILE A 13 -20.29 -12.23 2.24
N ASP A 14 -21.38 -12.76 2.82
CA ASP A 14 -22.66 -12.06 2.96
C ASP A 14 -22.50 -10.86 3.93
N ILE A 15 -23.15 -9.73 3.61
CA ILE A 15 -23.21 -8.52 4.45
C ILE A 15 -23.67 -8.85 5.89
N LYS A 16 -24.55 -9.84 6.06
CA LYS A 16 -25.02 -10.30 7.38
C LYS A 16 -23.94 -11.05 8.16
N GLU A 17 -23.03 -11.75 7.49
CA GLU A 17 -21.90 -12.40 8.12
C GLU A 17 -20.82 -11.39 8.49
N LEU A 18 -20.69 -10.31 7.71
CA LEU A 18 -19.77 -9.22 8.00
C LEU A 18 -20.01 -8.54 9.34
N GLN A 19 -21.28 -8.40 9.74
CA GLN A 19 -21.68 -7.78 11.00
C GLN A 19 -21.31 -8.64 12.22
N LYS A 20 -21.06 -9.94 12.02
CA LYS A 20 -20.68 -10.88 13.07
C LYS A 20 -19.17 -10.98 13.26
N LEU A 21 -18.38 -10.38 12.36
CA LEU A 21 -16.93 -10.39 12.48
C LEU A 21 -16.46 -9.50 13.63
N PRO A 22 -15.37 -9.88 14.33
CA PRO A 22 -14.69 -8.98 15.26
C PRO A 22 -14.33 -7.64 14.59
N PRO A 23 -14.32 -6.52 15.34
CA PRO A 23 -14.04 -5.19 14.78
C PRO A 23 -12.77 -5.09 13.93
N ASP A 24 -11.70 -5.78 14.33
CA ASP A 24 -10.43 -5.80 13.61
C ASP A 24 -10.54 -6.52 12.26
N LYS A 25 -11.25 -7.65 12.22
CA LYS A 25 -11.48 -8.41 11.00
C LYS A 25 -12.36 -7.64 10.02
N ARG A 26 -13.36 -6.92 10.54
CA ARG A 26 -14.20 -6.03 9.73
C ARG A 26 -13.40 -4.88 9.13
N THR A 27 -12.51 -4.27 9.91
CA THR A 27 -11.60 -3.20 9.45
C THR A 27 -10.69 -3.68 8.30
N ILE A 28 -10.13 -4.90 8.41
CA ILE A 28 -9.32 -5.49 7.35
C ILE A 28 -10.16 -5.73 6.09
N TYR A 29 -11.36 -6.26 6.25
CA TYR A 29 -12.25 -6.53 5.13
C TYR A 29 -12.68 -5.25 4.40
N ASP A 30 -13.14 -4.23 5.14
CA ASP A 30 -13.51 -2.92 4.59
C ASP A 30 -12.34 -2.30 3.82
N ARG A 31 -11.11 -2.38 4.36
CA ARG A 31 -9.89 -1.94 3.67
C ARG A 31 -9.68 -2.70 2.36
N SER A 32 -9.85 -4.02 2.38
CA SER A 32 -9.66 -4.86 1.20
C SER A 32 -10.65 -4.52 0.08
N ILE A 33 -11.89 -4.16 0.43
CA ILE A 33 -12.89 -3.69 -0.53
C ILE A 33 -12.42 -2.40 -1.19
N VAL A 34 -12.02 -1.41 -0.38
CA VAL A 34 -11.56 -0.11 -0.85
C VAL A 34 -10.36 -0.27 -1.79
N LEU A 35 -9.37 -1.07 -1.41
CA LEU A 35 -8.20 -1.35 -2.25
C LEU A 35 -8.59 -1.97 -3.60
N LYS A 36 -9.41 -3.02 -3.59
CA LYS A 36 -9.87 -3.70 -4.82
C LYS A 36 -10.62 -2.74 -5.74
N LEU A 37 -11.44 -1.85 -5.19
CA LEU A 37 -12.15 -0.84 -5.97
C LEU A 37 -11.18 0.17 -6.60
N ILE A 38 -10.16 0.63 -5.87
CA ILE A 38 -9.13 1.51 -6.44
C ILE A 38 -8.36 0.79 -7.54
N GLN A 39 -7.94 -0.46 -7.33
CA GLN A 39 -7.19 -1.26 -8.32
C GLN A 39 -7.97 -1.52 -9.61
N LYS A 40 -9.29 -1.72 -9.53
CA LYS A 40 -10.15 -1.89 -10.71
C LYS A 40 -10.37 -0.59 -11.51
N ASN A 41 -10.08 0.57 -10.93
CA ASN A 41 -10.32 1.88 -11.55
C ASN A 41 -8.98 2.57 -11.85
N SER A 42 -8.27 2.13 -12.89
CA SER A 42 -6.95 2.66 -13.26
C SER A 42 -6.94 4.14 -13.62
N THR A 43 -8.09 4.72 -13.99
CA THR A 43 -8.24 6.15 -14.28
C THR A 43 -8.42 7.01 -13.03
N GLY A 44 -8.38 6.39 -11.85
CA GLY A 44 -8.63 7.05 -10.57
C GLY A 44 -10.08 6.97 -10.14
N ILE A 45 -10.29 6.99 -8.83
CA ILE A 45 -11.61 6.91 -8.20
C ILE A 45 -11.67 7.82 -6.97
N THR A 46 -12.82 8.44 -6.74
CA THR A 46 -13.07 9.36 -5.60
C THR A 46 -13.78 8.65 -4.43
N VAL A 47 -13.67 9.21 -3.23
CA VAL A 47 -14.38 8.68 -2.04
C VAL A 47 -15.90 8.55 -2.27
N PRO A 48 -16.63 9.52 -2.86
CA PRO A 48 -18.06 9.36 -3.14
C PRO A 48 -18.38 8.19 -4.07
N GLN A 49 -17.55 7.94 -5.09
CA GLN A 49 -17.72 6.79 -6.00
C GLN A 49 -17.51 5.47 -5.25
N ILE A 50 -16.43 5.34 -4.47
CA ILE A 50 -16.18 4.13 -3.66
C ILE A 50 -17.32 3.92 -2.66
N THR A 51 -17.79 4.97 -1.98
CA THR A 51 -18.91 4.91 -1.02
C THR A 51 -20.15 4.30 -1.68
N LYS A 52 -20.51 4.79 -2.88
CA LYS A 52 -21.66 4.29 -3.64
C LYS A 52 -21.51 2.83 -4.06
N MET A 53 -20.29 2.39 -4.40
CA MET A 53 -20.02 1.02 -4.86
C MET A 53 -19.89 0.02 -3.71
N ALA A 54 -19.27 0.43 -2.60
CA ALA A 54 -18.95 -0.43 -1.46
C ALA A 54 -20.09 -0.49 -0.42
N GLY A 55 -21.01 0.47 -0.40
CA GLY A 55 -22.02 0.59 0.64
C GLY A 55 -21.45 0.96 2.02
N LEU A 56 -20.23 1.50 2.06
CA LEU A 56 -19.54 1.95 3.27
C LEU A 56 -19.77 3.45 3.49
N SER A 57 -19.66 3.92 4.73
CA SER A 57 -19.75 5.35 5.01
C SER A 57 -18.60 6.13 4.37
N HIS A 58 -18.83 7.40 4.03
CA HIS A 58 -17.79 8.28 3.47
C HIS A 58 -16.56 8.36 4.38
N GLN A 59 -16.76 8.46 5.70
CA GLN A 59 -15.67 8.53 6.67
C GLN A 59 -14.87 7.22 6.74
N THR A 60 -15.56 6.07 6.70
CA THR A 60 -14.93 4.74 6.65
C THR A 60 -14.06 4.61 5.40
N VAL A 61 -14.62 4.91 4.22
CA VAL A 61 -13.88 4.85 2.95
C VAL A 61 -12.66 5.75 2.98
N LYS A 62 -12.81 7.02 3.39
CA LYS A 62 -11.70 7.96 3.45
C LYS A 62 -10.59 7.48 4.40
N LYS A 63 -10.95 7.01 5.59
CA LYS A 63 -10.00 6.44 6.56
C LYS A 63 -9.18 5.30 5.95
N HIS A 64 -9.83 4.36 5.27
CA HIS A 64 -9.13 3.23 4.65
C HIS A 64 -8.29 3.67 3.44
N ALA A 65 -8.80 4.56 2.60
CA ALA A 65 -8.07 5.06 1.44
C ALA A 65 -6.81 5.84 1.85
N ASP A 66 -6.92 6.74 2.85
CA ASP A 66 -5.76 7.47 3.39
C ASP A 66 -4.75 6.52 4.05
N PHE A 67 -5.20 5.46 4.73
CA PHE A 67 -4.31 4.42 5.25
C PHE A 67 -3.54 3.72 4.12
N LEU A 68 -4.22 3.33 3.03
CA LEU A 68 -3.60 2.69 1.87
C LEU A 68 -2.55 3.61 1.21
N VAL A 69 -2.79 4.93 1.20
CA VAL A 69 -1.80 5.92 0.75
C VAL A 69 -0.59 5.93 1.68
N ALA A 70 -0.82 5.92 3.00
CA ALA A 70 0.25 5.95 4.00
C ALA A 70 1.19 4.74 3.89
N ILE A 71 0.64 3.54 3.65
CA ILE A 71 1.45 2.32 3.45
C ILE A 71 1.96 2.15 2.00
N ARG A 72 1.74 3.14 1.13
CA ARG A 72 2.13 3.12 -0.29
C ARG A 72 1.58 1.92 -1.06
N GLU A 73 0.32 1.55 -0.84
CA GLU A 73 -0.40 0.61 -1.73
C GLU A 73 -1.18 1.33 -2.83
N VAL A 74 -1.56 2.58 -2.59
CA VAL A 74 -2.24 3.46 -3.57
C VAL A 74 -1.60 4.85 -3.51
N TYR A 75 -1.83 5.67 -4.54
CA TYR A 75 -1.44 7.08 -4.50
C TYR A 75 -2.66 7.98 -4.63
N LYS A 76 -2.51 9.22 -4.15
CA LYS A 76 -3.56 10.23 -4.11
C LYS A 76 -3.13 11.48 -4.86
N GLN A 77 -4.01 12.02 -5.68
CA GLN A 77 -3.84 13.29 -6.37
C GLN A 77 -4.95 14.25 -5.95
N ASN A 78 -4.58 15.48 -5.62
CA ASN A 78 -5.54 16.55 -5.35
C ASN A 78 -5.92 17.23 -6.67
N MET A 79 -7.21 17.22 -7.03
CA MET A 79 -7.76 18.01 -8.14
C MET A 79 -8.69 19.09 -7.55
N GLY A 80 -8.09 20.20 -7.13
CA GLY A 80 -8.81 21.28 -6.44
C GLY A 80 -9.32 20.81 -5.07
N ILE A 81 -10.64 20.70 -4.93
CA ILE A 81 -11.29 20.26 -3.67
C ILE A 81 -11.51 18.74 -3.59
N VAL A 82 -11.18 18.00 -4.64
CA VAL A 82 -11.46 16.55 -4.73
C VAL A 82 -10.17 15.76 -4.68
N ASP A 83 -10.12 14.80 -3.75
CA ASP A 83 -9.11 13.75 -3.70
C ASP A 83 -9.47 12.64 -4.71
N ILE A 84 -8.54 12.31 -5.61
CA ILE A 84 -8.64 11.14 -6.51
C ILE A 84 -7.58 10.12 -6.11
N TYR A 85 -8.00 8.87 -5.92
CA TYR A 85 -7.14 7.75 -5.53
C TYR A 85 -6.91 6.87 -6.74
N TYR A 86 -5.66 6.47 -6.93
CA TYR A 86 -5.21 5.67 -8.05
C TYR A 86 -4.45 4.45 -7.54
N PRO A 87 -4.49 3.32 -8.25
CA PRO A 87 -3.58 2.22 -7.94
C PRO A 87 -2.14 2.69 -8.11
N ASN A 88 -1.24 2.24 -7.25
CA ASN A 88 0.18 2.31 -7.59
C ASN A 88 0.38 1.58 -8.92
N GLY A 89 1.09 2.25 -9.85
CA GLY A 89 1.03 2.03 -11.30
C GLY A 89 1.11 0.57 -11.76
N ARG A 90 0.89 0.32 -13.06
CA ARG A 90 1.02 -1.04 -13.59
C ARG A 90 2.44 -1.54 -13.33
N ILE A 91 2.55 -2.70 -12.67
CA ILE A 91 3.80 -3.45 -12.60
C ILE A 91 4.18 -3.73 -14.06
N GLU A 92 5.28 -3.13 -14.54
CA GLU A 92 5.63 -3.23 -15.97
C GLU A 92 5.90 -4.68 -16.39
N HIS A 93 6.42 -5.52 -15.48
CA HIS A 93 6.61 -6.94 -15.72
C HIS A 93 6.39 -7.77 -14.43
N PRO A 94 5.53 -8.81 -14.45
CA PRO A 94 5.42 -9.76 -13.34
C PRO A 94 6.73 -10.49 -13.01
N LEU A 95 7.69 -10.49 -13.96
CA LEU A 95 9.00 -11.12 -13.84
C LEU A 95 10.05 -10.25 -13.13
N SER A 96 9.79 -8.96 -12.89
CA SER A 96 10.70 -8.06 -12.16
C SER A 96 10.32 -7.90 -10.69
N GLN A 97 9.69 -8.94 -10.11
CA GLN A 97 9.39 -8.99 -8.69
C GLN A 97 10.46 -9.81 -7.98
N ASP A 98 11.50 -9.13 -7.52
CA ASP A 98 12.41 -9.72 -6.54
C ASP A 98 11.80 -9.60 -5.14
N THR A 99 12.00 -10.62 -4.31
CA THR A 99 11.60 -10.59 -2.91
C THR A 99 12.79 -10.93 -2.03
N LEU A 100 13.09 -10.04 -1.09
CA LEU A 100 14.13 -10.21 -0.08
C LEU A 100 13.47 -10.48 1.28
N GLN A 101 13.92 -11.51 1.99
CA GLN A 101 13.50 -11.76 3.36
C GLN A 101 14.61 -11.31 4.32
N ILE A 102 14.27 -10.47 5.30
CA ILE A 102 15.16 -10.08 6.40
C ILE A 102 14.41 -10.31 7.71
N GLY A 103 14.88 -11.28 8.49
CA GLY A 103 14.16 -11.72 9.69
C GLY A 103 12.74 -12.21 9.37
N ASN A 104 11.74 -11.58 9.98
CA ASN A 104 10.31 -11.86 9.77
C ASN A 104 9.63 -10.94 8.74
N LYS A 105 10.38 -10.05 8.09
CA LYS A 105 9.86 -9.10 7.11
C LYS A 105 10.24 -9.53 5.70
N PHE A 106 9.33 -9.23 4.76
CA PHE A 106 9.51 -9.48 3.34
C PHE A 106 9.49 -8.15 2.59
N TYR A 107 10.41 -7.96 1.67
CA TYR A 107 10.52 -6.76 0.86
C TYR A 107 10.35 -7.15 -0.60
N SER A 108 9.29 -6.66 -1.23
CA SER A 108 9.09 -6.84 -2.67
C SER A 108 9.52 -5.58 -3.41
N PHE A 109 10.28 -5.76 -4.48
CA PHE A 109 10.76 -4.67 -5.33
C PHE A 109 9.92 -4.63 -6.61
N TYR A 110 9.52 -3.43 -7.00
CA TYR A 110 8.67 -3.19 -8.17
C TYR A 110 9.21 -2.03 -8.98
N TYR A 111 9.14 -2.16 -10.30
CA TYR A 111 9.26 -1.05 -11.22
C TYR A 111 7.84 -0.55 -11.57
N LEU A 112 7.57 0.72 -11.27
CA LEU A 112 6.28 1.36 -11.54
C LEU A 112 6.43 2.39 -12.65
N ASN A 113 5.52 2.35 -13.62
CA ASN A 113 5.35 3.40 -14.62
C ASN A 113 3.93 3.95 -14.53
N ASN A 114 3.81 5.26 -14.36
CA ASN A 114 2.54 5.98 -14.30
C ASN A 114 2.70 7.41 -14.87
N PRO A 115 1.62 8.21 -15.00
CA PRO A 115 1.72 9.56 -15.56
C PRO A 115 2.66 10.55 -14.83
N LEU A 116 3.05 10.25 -13.58
CA LEU A 116 4.00 11.04 -12.82
C LEU A 116 5.47 10.64 -13.12
N GLY A 117 5.69 9.53 -13.81
CA GLY A 117 7.01 9.06 -14.24
C GLY A 117 7.30 7.59 -13.91
N ASP A 118 8.60 7.30 -13.87
CA ASP A 118 9.17 5.99 -13.54
C ASP A 118 9.65 5.97 -12.10
N PHE A 119 9.27 4.93 -11.36
CA PHE A 119 9.60 4.80 -9.94
C PHE A 119 10.08 3.39 -9.60
N ILE A 120 11.01 3.33 -8.64
CA ILE A 120 11.31 2.11 -7.89
C ILE A 120 10.45 2.11 -6.64
N HIS A 121 9.67 1.05 -6.46
CA HIS A 121 8.83 0.85 -5.30
C HIS A 121 9.29 -0.37 -4.50
N ILE A 122 9.61 -0.15 -3.24
CA ILE A 122 10.01 -1.19 -2.29
C ILE A 122 8.88 -1.32 -1.28
N GLN A 123 8.19 -2.45 -1.29
CA GLN A 123 7.06 -2.71 -0.38
C GLN A 123 7.51 -3.66 0.73
N GLU A 124 7.44 -3.20 1.97
CA GLU A 124 7.50 -4.05 3.15
C GLU A 124 6.18 -4.81 3.33
N LYS A 125 6.29 -6.12 3.55
CA LYS A 125 5.20 -7.04 3.80
C LYS A 125 5.49 -7.90 5.01
N GLN A 126 4.43 -8.26 5.71
CA GLN A 126 4.46 -9.26 6.76
C GLN A 126 3.60 -10.44 6.35
N LYS A 127 4.06 -11.64 6.70
CA LYS A 127 3.31 -12.88 6.52
C LYS A 127 2.47 -13.15 7.77
N ASP A 128 1.20 -13.44 7.61
CA ASP A 128 0.34 -13.87 8.71
C ASP A 128 0.38 -15.39 8.94
N GLU A 129 -0.34 -15.86 9.97
CA GLU A 129 -0.45 -17.29 10.33
C GLU A 129 -1.04 -18.15 9.21
N PHE A 130 -1.75 -17.54 8.25
CA PHE A 130 -2.36 -18.19 7.09
C PHE A 130 -1.48 -18.09 5.83
N ASN A 131 -0.21 -17.74 5.99
CA ASN A 131 0.74 -17.52 4.90
C ASN A 131 0.36 -16.40 3.92
N THR A 132 -0.54 -15.50 4.31
CA THR A 132 -0.95 -14.36 3.49
C THR A 132 -0.01 -13.17 3.73
N PHE A 133 0.45 -12.56 2.64
CA PHE A 133 1.28 -11.36 2.72
C PHE A 133 0.41 -10.11 2.79
N THR A 134 0.65 -9.27 3.80
CA THR A 134 0.00 -7.97 3.95
C THR A 134 1.06 -6.88 3.91
N ALA A 135 0.84 -5.83 3.11
CA ALA A 135 1.71 -4.67 3.10
C ALA A 135 1.66 -3.92 4.44
N THR A 136 2.82 -3.64 5.00
CA THR A 136 2.97 -2.93 6.29
C THR A 136 3.62 -1.56 6.13
N GLY A 137 4.33 -1.32 5.03
CA GLY A 137 4.95 -0.06 4.70
C GLY A 137 5.61 -0.12 3.33
N GLY A 138 6.09 1.02 2.82
CA GLY A 138 6.75 1.04 1.53
C GLY A 138 7.47 2.35 1.26
N LEU A 139 8.37 2.30 0.29
CA LEU A 139 9.18 3.42 -0.16
C LEU A 139 9.08 3.53 -1.69
N VAL A 140 8.79 4.72 -2.19
CA VAL A 140 8.73 5.02 -3.61
C VAL A 140 9.80 6.06 -3.91
N ILE A 141 10.70 5.76 -4.84
CA ILE A 141 11.81 6.63 -5.25
C ILE A 141 11.71 6.81 -6.77
N GLU A 142 11.89 8.02 -7.26
CA GLU A 142 12.01 8.27 -8.70
C GLU A 142 13.21 7.51 -9.28
N LYS A 143 13.03 6.83 -10.42
CA LYS A 143 14.09 6.03 -11.05
C LYS A 143 15.36 6.85 -11.27
N ARG A 144 15.23 8.13 -11.63
CA ARG A 144 16.37 9.02 -11.90
C ARG A 144 17.20 9.33 -10.66
N ALA A 145 16.59 9.25 -9.47
CA ALA A 145 17.23 9.55 -8.19
C ALA A 145 17.72 8.28 -7.45
N ILE A 146 17.51 7.08 -7.98
CA ILE A 146 17.79 5.84 -7.23
C ILE A 146 19.27 5.69 -6.88
N TYR A 147 20.18 6.05 -7.78
CA TYR A 147 21.62 5.95 -7.51
C TYR A 147 22.07 6.95 -6.44
N GLU A 148 21.56 8.18 -6.49
CA GLU A 148 21.82 9.18 -5.45
C GLU A 148 21.29 8.70 -4.08
N PHE A 149 20.08 8.15 -4.05
CA PHE A 149 19.51 7.56 -2.84
C PHE A 149 20.39 6.43 -2.28
N LEU A 150 20.89 5.52 -3.14
CA LEU A 150 21.73 4.40 -2.73
C LEU A 150 23.08 4.87 -2.18
N GLU A 151 23.70 5.87 -2.80
CA GLU A 151 24.95 6.47 -2.30
C GLU A 151 24.74 7.10 -0.92
N GLN A 152 23.67 7.89 -0.73
CA GLN A 152 23.36 8.47 0.57
C GLN A 152 23.06 7.41 1.63
N LEU A 153 22.35 6.33 1.27
CA LEU A 153 22.09 5.21 2.18
C LEU A 153 23.39 4.49 2.57
N ARG A 154 24.28 4.23 1.60
CA ARG A 154 25.60 3.64 1.82
C ARG A 154 26.43 4.50 2.77
N MET A 155 26.55 5.80 2.48
CA MET A 155 27.26 6.74 3.35
C MET A 155 26.65 6.74 4.75
N PHE A 156 25.33 6.79 4.88
CA PHE A 156 24.67 6.75 6.19
C PHE A 156 25.03 5.49 6.99
N ILE A 157 25.08 4.32 6.35
CA ILE A 157 25.47 3.06 7.00
C ILE A 157 26.92 3.16 7.49
N GLU A 158 27.85 3.58 6.64
CA GLU A 158 29.28 3.69 6.97
C GLU A 158 29.50 4.61 8.19
N HIS A 159 28.91 5.80 8.20
CA HIS A 159 29.04 6.77 9.30
C HIS A 159 28.49 6.26 10.64
N ASN A 160 27.55 5.30 10.64
CA ASN A 160 26.98 4.77 11.87
C ASN A 160 27.72 3.52 12.37
N GLN A 161 28.31 2.72 11.47
CA GLN A 161 29.16 1.60 11.85
C GLN A 161 30.47 2.06 12.52
N GLU A 162 31.04 3.19 12.09
CA GLU A 162 32.23 3.77 12.73
C GLU A 162 31.97 4.18 14.18
N LYS A 163 30.78 4.73 14.46
CA LYS A 163 30.37 5.17 15.81
C LYS A 163 30.11 4.03 16.78
N GLU A 164 29.73 2.86 16.29
CA GLU A 164 29.53 1.67 17.12
C GLU A 164 30.87 1.10 17.57
N LYS A 165 31.86 1.03 16.67
CA LYS A 165 33.22 0.57 17.01
C LYS A 165 33.90 1.46 18.07
N THR A 166 33.78 2.79 17.96
CA THR A 166 34.38 3.70 18.95
C THR A 166 33.75 3.60 20.35
N LYS A 167 32.51 3.08 20.46
CA LYS A 167 31.84 2.89 21.76
C LYS A 167 32.18 1.55 22.42
N GLU A 168 32.53 0.53 21.64
CA GLU A 168 33.04 -0.73 22.16
C GLU A 168 34.47 -0.55 22.69
N ASP A 169 35.32 0.21 21.98
CA ASP A 169 36.70 0.53 22.41
C ASP A 169 36.79 1.46 23.65
N LEU A 170 35.68 2.05 24.10
CA LEU A 170 35.61 2.90 25.31
C LEU A 170 35.06 2.16 26.54
N ASN A 171 34.60 0.92 26.38
CA ASN A 171 34.04 0.09 27.46
C ASN A 171 34.93 -1.11 27.85
N ASP A 172 36.10 -1.26 27.22
CA ASP A 172 37.21 -2.13 27.64
C ASP A 172 38.31 -1.31 28.36
#